data_AF-A0A9D4UP49-F1
#
_entry.id   AF-A0A9D4UP49-F1
#
_cell.length_a   1.000
_cell.length_b   1.000
_cell.length_c   1.000
_cell.angle_alpha   90.00
_cell.angle_beta   90.00
_cell.angle_gamma   90.00
#
_symmetry.space_group_name_H-M   'P 1'
#
loop_
_entity.id
_entity.type
_entity.pdbx_description
1 polymer ?
#
loop_
_entity_poly.entity_id
_entity_poly.type
_entity_poly.pdbx_seq_one_letter_code
_entity_poly.pdbx_strand_id
1 'polypeptide(L)'
;MASFPLYVAHRIRARSPFRSHPVANEKILQECWVFISRRKRGCIALEYFDRTVSIRIMPVGIHMERRMGTPEVAETKAKICELKVQLNGKTVILRMDDLDIFQGINLKLLAVEQLLMQNPSWRRKLVLVQVPNPANGHETFEIQVEIYAA
;
A
#
# COMPACT_ATOMS: atom_id res chain seq x y z
N MET A 1 8.38 8.13 -24.22
CA MET A 1 7.69 8.19 -22.91
C MET A 1 7.75 6.79 -22.31
N ALA A 2 8.74 6.55 -21.45
CA ALA A 2 8.93 5.24 -20.81
C ALA A 2 7.98 5.14 -19.61
N SER A 3 7.06 4.18 -19.67
CA SER A 3 6.20 3.80 -18.55
C SER A 3 7.00 2.85 -17.66
N PHE A 4 7.38 3.30 -16.46
CA PHE A 4 7.98 2.44 -15.44
C PHE A 4 6.88 1.59 -14.78
N PRO A 5 6.97 0.25 -14.78
CA PRO A 5 6.06 -0.56 -14.02
C PRO A 5 6.43 -0.50 -12.53
N LEU A 6 5.46 -0.05 -11.73
CA LEU A 6 5.48 -0.06 -10.27
C LEU A 6 5.67 -1.53 -9.81
N TYR A 7 6.80 -1.85 -9.20
CA TYR A 7 7.03 -3.17 -8.61
C TYR A 7 6.07 -3.36 -7.42
N VAL A 8 5.00 -4.13 -7.61
CA VAL A 8 4.20 -4.64 -6.49
C VAL A 8 4.94 -5.85 -5.93
N ALA A 9 5.65 -5.65 -4.82
CA ALA A 9 6.28 -6.74 -4.07
C ALA A 9 5.21 -7.61 -3.40
N HIS A 10 4.61 -8.53 -4.16
CA HIS A 10 3.84 -9.62 -3.55
C HIS A 10 4.81 -10.55 -2.83
N ARG A 11 4.73 -10.57 -1.50
CA ARG A 11 5.49 -11.48 -0.63
C ARG A 11 5.12 -12.94 -0.96
N ILE A 12 5.87 -13.55 -1.88
CA ILE A 12 5.79 -14.99 -2.15
C ILE A 12 6.37 -15.70 -0.92
N ARG A 13 5.51 -16.27 -0.08
CA ARG A 13 5.95 -17.08 1.06
C ARG A 13 6.31 -18.48 0.55
N ALA A 14 7.45 -18.60 -0.11
CA ALA A 14 8.04 -19.89 -0.38
C ALA A 14 8.57 -20.46 0.95
N ARG A 15 8.06 -21.61 1.40
CA ARG A 15 8.81 -22.41 2.38
C ARG A 15 10.10 -22.86 1.66
N SER A 16 11.25 -22.46 2.19
CA SER A 16 12.62 -22.62 1.67
C SER A 16 12.92 -24.01 1.06
N PRO A 17 13.87 -24.14 0.10
CA PRO A 17 15.10 -23.34 -0.03
C PRO A 17 15.36 -22.85 -1.46
N PHE A 18 14.92 -21.64 -1.80
CA PHE A 18 15.49 -20.92 -2.93
C PHE A 18 16.69 -20.10 -2.42
N ARG A 19 17.87 -20.74 -2.38
CA ARG A 19 19.15 -20.02 -2.32
C ARG A 19 19.77 -20.02 -3.72
N SER A 20 20.04 -18.80 -4.20
CA SER A 20 21.07 -18.40 -5.16
C SER A 20 21.04 -18.98 -6.59
N HIS A 21 20.25 -18.37 -7.49
CA HIS A 21 20.67 -18.07 -8.87
C HIS A 21 19.82 -16.92 -9.46
N PRO A 22 20.41 -15.76 -9.80
CA PRO A 22 19.66 -14.53 -10.14
C PRO A 22 18.85 -14.65 -11.45
N VAL A 23 19.32 -15.43 -12.43
CA VAL A 23 18.70 -15.54 -13.77
C VAL A 23 17.42 -16.39 -13.76
N ALA A 24 17.32 -17.37 -12.86
CA ALA A 24 16.12 -18.21 -12.73
C ALA A 24 14.94 -17.43 -12.12
N ASN A 25 15.23 -16.50 -11.22
CA ASN A 25 14.20 -15.70 -10.55
C ASN A 25 13.49 -14.76 -11.52
N GLU A 26 14.22 -14.13 -12.45
CA GLU A 26 13.65 -13.11 -13.34
C GLU A 26 12.70 -13.71 -14.39
N LYS A 27 13.07 -14.87 -14.95
CA LYS A 27 12.25 -15.57 -15.95
C LYS A 27 11.00 -16.19 -15.35
N ILE A 28 11.11 -16.78 -14.16
CA ILE A 28 9.96 -17.31 -13.41
C ILE A 28 9.01 -16.18 -13.01
N LEU A 29 9.53 -15.04 -12.56
CA LEU A 29 8.70 -13.89 -12.20
C LEU A 29 7.97 -13.29 -13.41
N GLN A 30 8.62 -13.21 -14.59
CA GLN A 30 7.98 -12.73 -15.82
C GLN A 30 6.86 -13.65 -16.31
N GLU A 31 7.10 -14.96 -16.34
CA GLU A 31 6.07 -15.94 -16.75
C GLU A 31 4.91 -15.99 -15.74
N CYS A 32 5.22 -15.93 -14.44
CA CYS A 32 4.22 -15.81 -13.40
C CYS A 32 3.42 -14.52 -13.55
N TRP A 33 4.04 -13.37 -13.85
CA TRP A 33 3.35 -12.09 -14.00
C TRP A 33 2.31 -12.11 -15.13
N VAL A 34 2.66 -12.65 -16.30
CA VAL A 34 1.73 -12.78 -17.43
C VAL A 34 0.55 -13.69 -17.08
N PHE A 35 0.79 -14.76 -16.32
CA PHE A 35 -0.26 -15.67 -15.87
C PHE A 35 -1.14 -15.07 -14.76
N ILE A 36 -0.53 -14.40 -13.76
CA ILE A 36 -1.17 -13.69 -12.65
C ILE A 36 -2.09 -12.60 -13.19
N SER A 37 -1.63 -11.82 -14.16
CA SER A 37 -2.39 -10.67 -14.72
C SER A 37 -3.63 -11.10 -15.50
N ARG A 38 -3.67 -12.34 -16.01
CA ARG A 38 -4.75 -12.84 -16.88
C ARG A 38 -5.76 -13.75 -16.18
N ARG A 39 -5.47 -14.27 -14.97
CA ARG A 39 -6.32 -15.26 -14.28
C ARG A 39 -6.74 -14.74 -12.90
N LYS A 40 -8.05 -14.57 -12.67
CA LYS A 40 -8.60 -14.06 -11.40
C LYS A 40 -8.35 -14.95 -10.17
N ARG A 41 -7.98 -16.23 -10.35
CA ARG A 41 -7.59 -17.19 -9.30
C ARG A 41 -6.63 -18.22 -9.88
N GLY A 42 -5.35 -17.86 -10.02
CA GLY A 42 -4.32 -18.71 -10.61
C GLY A 42 -3.62 -19.60 -9.58
N CYS A 43 -3.52 -20.90 -9.88
CA CYS A 43 -2.54 -21.80 -9.30
C CYS A 43 -1.64 -22.28 -10.44
N ILE A 44 -0.32 -22.19 -10.28
CA ILE A 44 0.67 -22.71 -11.22
C ILE A 44 1.35 -23.87 -10.52
N ALA A 45 1.44 -25.03 -11.16
CA ALA A 45 2.29 -26.12 -10.70
C ALA A 45 3.47 -26.23 -11.67
N LEU A 46 4.68 -26.36 -11.13
CA LEU A 46 5.93 -26.49 -11.89
C LEU A 46 6.68 -27.70 -11.38
N GLU A 47 7.31 -28.46 -12.27
CA GLU A 47 8.23 -29.53 -11.90
C GLU A 47 9.64 -28.96 -11.71
N TYR A 48 10.26 -29.29 -10.58
CA TYR A 48 11.61 -28.86 -10.23
C TYR A 48 12.31 -29.96 -9.44
N PHE A 49 13.41 -30.51 -10.00
CA PHE A 49 14.14 -31.65 -9.45
C PHE A 49 13.22 -32.80 -8.99
N ASP A 50 12.37 -33.28 -9.89
CA ASP A 50 11.43 -34.40 -9.64
C ASP A 50 10.45 -34.12 -8.48
N ARG A 51 10.16 -32.83 -8.23
CA ARG A 51 9.15 -32.38 -7.28
C ARG A 51 8.19 -31.41 -7.95
N THR A 52 6.90 -31.61 -7.72
CA THR A 52 5.88 -30.63 -8.13
C THR A 52 5.77 -29.52 -7.08
N VAL A 53 6.07 -28.28 -7.48
CA VAL A 53 5.90 -27.08 -6.65
C VAL A 53 4.68 -26.31 -7.13
N SER A 54 3.73 -26.08 -6.24
CA SER A 54 2.53 -25.27 -6.54
C SER A 54 2.65 -23.84 -6.01
N ILE A 55 2.49 -22.86 -6.87
CA ILE A 55 2.36 -21.43 -6.56
C ILE A 55 0.89 -21.06 -6.64
N ARG A 56 0.34 -20.51 -5.55
CA ARG A 56 -1.06 -20.08 -5.48
C ARG A 56 -1.14 -18.63 -5.06
N ILE A 57 -1.95 -17.86 -5.79
CA ILE A 57 -2.32 -16.50 -5.38
C ILE A 57 -3.47 -16.63 -4.38
N MET A 58 -3.21 -16.26 -3.14
CA MET A 58 -4.23 -16.20 -2.09
C MET A 58 -4.29 -14.79 -1.52
N PRO A 59 -5.33 -14.00 -1.85
CA PRO A 59 -5.51 -12.71 -1.22
C PRO A 59 -5.71 -12.91 0.28
N VAL A 60 -4.99 -12.14 1.08
CA VAL A 60 -5.13 -12.18 2.54
C VAL A 60 -6.34 -11.33 2.92
N GLY A 61 -7.31 -11.94 3.61
CA GLY A 61 -8.45 -11.24 4.16
C GLY A 61 -8.13 -10.55 5.49
N ILE A 62 -8.93 -9.55 5.85
CA ILE A 62 -8.88 -8.88 7.15
C ILE A 62 -10.00 -9.43 8.02
N HIS A 63 -9.68 -9.87 9.24
CA HIS A 63 -10.69 -10.27 10.20
C HIS A 63 -11.34 -9.03 10.83
N MET A 64 -12.51 -8.64 10.30
CA MET A 64 -13.15 -7.36 10.67
C MET A 64 -13.53 -7.29 12.15
N GLU A 65 -14.09 -8.35 12.73
CA GLU A 65 -14.51 -8.35 14.14
C GLU A 65 -13.33 -8.08 15.10
N ARG A 66 -12.17 -8.70 14.85
CA ARG A 66 -10.96 -8.47 15.63
C ARG A 66 -10.44 -7.03 15.50
N ARG A 67 -10.62 -6.38 14.34
CA ARG A 67 -10.22 -4.98 14.14
C ARG A 67 -11.23 -4.00 14.73
N MET A 68 -12.52 -4.26 14.60
CA MET A 68 -13.60 -3.41 15.11
C MET A 68 -13.78 -3.55 16.63
N GLY A 69 -13.35 -4.66 17.23
CA GLY A 69 -13.38 -4.90 18.67
C GLY A 69 -12.44 -4.02 19.49
N THR A 70 -11.99 -2.88 18.94
CA THR A 70 -11.24 -1.89 19.72
C THR A 70 -12.21 -1.29 20.74
N PRO A 71 -11.89 -1.31 22.05
CA PRO A 71 -12.80 -0.80 23.07
C PRO A 71 -13.11 0.67 22.78
N GLU A 72 -14.40 1.03 22.84
CA GLU A 72 -14.84 2.42 22.76
C GLU A 72 -14.36 3.19 23.99
N VAL A 73 -13.11 3.63 23.97
CA VAL A 73 -12.53 4.45 25.04
C VAL A 73 -13.22 5.83 24.99
N ALA A 74 -13.70 6.29 26.14
CA ALA A 74 -14.40 7.57 26.26
C ALA A 74 -13.57 8.74 25.70
N GLU A 75 -12.25 8.69 25.88
CA GLU A 75 -11.30 9.64 25.32
C GLU A 75 -11.32 9.69 23.78
N THR A 76 -11.40 8.53 23.11
CA THR A 76 -11.50 8.46 21.65
C THR A 76 -12.79 9.11 21.15
N LYS A 77 -13.92 8.84 21.83
CA LYS A 77 -15.20 9.48 21.50
C LYS A 77 -15.14 10.99 21.67
N ALA A 78 -14.58 11.46 22.78
CA ALA A 78 -14.38 12.89 23.04
C ALA A 78 -13.53 13.55 21.92
N LYS A 79 -12.43 12.90 21.51
CA LYS A 79 -11.58 13.40 20.44
C LYS A 79 -12.28 13.43 19.09
N ILE A 80 -13.08 12.41 18.77
CA ILE A 80 -13.90 12.39 17.55
C ILE A 80 -14.89 13.55 17.54
N CYS A 81 -15.55 13.84 18.67
CA CYS A 81 -16.46 14.98 18.78
C CYS A 81 -15.75 16.33 18.57
N GLU A 82 -14.58 16.52 19.20
CA GLU A 82 -13.76 17.73 19.00
C GLU A 82 -13.38 17.92 17.53
N LEU A 83 -12.88 16.87 16.87
CA LEU A 83 -12.48 16.90 15.46
C LEU A 83 -13.67 17.18 14.54
N LYS A 84 -14.85 16.62 14.83
CA LYS A 84 -16.08 16.91 14.07
C LYS A 84 -16.47 18.38 14.13
N VAL A 85 -16.30 19.03 15.28
CA VAL A 85 -16.56 20.47 15.43
C VAL A 85 -15.51 21.29 14.68
N GLN A 86 -14.22 20.97 14.85
CA GLN A 86 -13.12 21.69 14.19
C GLN A 86 -13.17 21.60 12.65
N LEU A 87 -13.58 20.45 12.12
CA LEU A 87 -13.64 20.16 10.70
C LEU A 87 -15.06 20.30 10.13
N ASN A 88 -15.95 21.00 10.84
CA ASN A 88 -17.33 21.18 10.40
C ASN A 88 -17.39 21.89 9.04
N GLY A 89 -18.25 21.38 8.15
CA GLY A 89 -18.37 21.89 6.78
C GLY A 89 -17.16 21.62 5.87
N LYS A 90 -16.16 20.86 6.33
CA LYS A 90 -15.01 20.40 5.53
C LYS A 90 -15.24 18.97 5.05
N THR A 91 -14.73 18.65 3.87
CA THR A 91 -14.56 17.26 3.41
C THR A 91 -13.17 16.79 3.83
N VAL A 92 -13.13 15.77 4.70
CA VAL A 92 -11.89 15.25 5.26
C VAL A 92 -11.50 13.96 4.54
N ILE A 93 -10.30 13.92 3.98
CA ILE A 93 -9.67 12.71 3.46
C ILE A 93 -8.65 12.25 4.49
N LEU A 94 -8.88 11.09 5.11
CA LEU A 94 -7.94 10.45 6.02
C LEU A 94 -7.13 9.39 5.27
N ARG A 95 -5.81 9.43 5.39
CA ARG A 95 -4.90 8.42 4.84
C ARG A 95 -4.01 7.85 5.93
N MET A 96 -3.89 6.53 5.97
CA MET A 96 -2.94 5.80 6.81
C MET A 96 -2.03 5.01 5.87
N ASP A 97 -0.85 5.57 5.61
CA ASP A 97 0.11 5.01 4.65
C ASP A 97 1.39 4.65 5.42
N ASP A 98 1.98 3.48 5.14
CA ASP A 98 3.35 3.20 5.55
C ASP A 98 4.30 4.13 4.78
N LEU A 99 5.34 4.65 5.44
CA LEU A 99 6.39 5.45 4.79
C LEU A 99 7.28 4.56 3.92
N ASP A 100 6.73 4.09 2.81
CA ASP A 100 7.33 3.14 1.89
C ASP A 100 7.16 3.65 0.46
N ILE A 101 8.22 3.54 -0.34
CA ILE A 101 8.27 3.91 -1.76
C ILE A 101 7.17 3.22 -2.58
N PHE A 102 6.69 2.04 -2.17
CA PHE A 102 5.65 1.30 -2.86
C PHE A 102 4.23 1.84 -2.62
N GLN A 103 4.03 2.71 -1.61
CA GLN A 103 2.71 3.24 -1.27
C GLN A 103 2.30 4.45 -2.12
N GLY A 104 3.21 4.98 -2.93
CA GLY A 104 2.93 6.06 -3.88
C GLY A 104 2.44 7.35 -3.21
N ILE A 105 2.98 7.69 -2.02
CA ILE A 105 2.56 8.85 -1.23
C ILE A 105 2.67 10.14 -2.05
N ASN A 106 3.77 10.33 -2.78
CA ASN A 106 4.01 11.53 -3.59
C ASN A 106 2.97 11.69 -4.70
N LEU A 107 2.59 10.59 -5.35
CA LEU A 107 1.55 10.60 -6.39
C LEU A 107 0.17 10.96 -5.82
N LYS A 108 -0.15 10.49 -4.61
CA LYS A 108 -1.39 10.84 -3.91
C LYS A 108 -1.42 12.32 -3.52
N LEU A 109 -0.30 12.89 -3.08
CA LEU A 109 -0.19 14.33 -2.78
C LEU A 109 -0.34 15.18 -4.04
N LEU A 110 0.36 14.83 -5.11
CA LEU A 110 0.25 15.50 -6.41
C LEU A 110 -1.19 15.46 -6.95
N ALA A 111 -1.91 14.35 -6.77
CA ALA A 111 -3.31 14.26 -7.16
C ALA A 111 -4.20 15.26 -6.39
N VAL A 112 -3.95 15.46 -5.10
CA VAL A 112 -4.68 16.47 -4.30
C VAL A 112 -4.31 17.89 -4.73
N GLU A 113 -3.04 18.16 -5.00
CA GLU A 113 -2.60 19.44 -5.54
C GLU A 113 -3.31 19.76 -6.86
N GLN A 114 -3.29 18.82 -7.82
CA GLN A 114 -3.96 18.97 -9.10
C GLN A 114 -5.48 19.16 -8.95
N LEU A 115 -6.12 18.43 -8.04
CA LEU A 115 -7.54 18.60 -7.71
C LEU A 115 -7.84 20.03 -7.27
N LEU A 116 -7.03 20.59 -6.35
CA LEU A 116 -7.20 21.94 -5.80
C LEU A 116 -6.81 23.05 -6.80
N MET A 117 -5.91 22.77 -7.73
CA MET A 117 -5.60 23.65 -8.85
C MET A 117 -6.76 23.74 -9.83
N GLN A 118 -7.26 22.59 -10.28
CA GLN A 118 -8.32 22.50 -11.30
C GLN A 118 -9.69 22.90 -10.75
N ASN A 119 -9.92 22.75 -9.45
CA ASN A 119 -11.20 23.03 -8.81
C ASN A 119 -11.04 23.98 -7.60
N PRO A 120 -10.91 25.29 -7.83
CA PRO A 120 -10.73 26.27 -6.76
C PRO A 120 -11.84 26.27 -5.70
N SER A 121 -13.04 25.79 -6.05
CA SER A 121 -14.18 25.66 -5.14
C SER A 121 -13.93 24.73 -3.95
N TRP A 122 -12.97 23.80 -4.06
CA TRP A 122 -12.56 22.89 -3.00
C TRP A 122 -11.50 23.49 -2.06
N ARG A 123 -10.85 24.59 -2.45
CA ARG A 123 -9.90 25.27 -1.58
C ARG A 123 -10.62 25.71 -0.31
N ARG A 124 -9.96 25.50 0.84
CA ARG A 124 -10.52 25.71 2.18
C ARG A 124 -11.72 24.82 2.53
N LYS A 125 -12.21 23.94 1.66
CA LYS A 125 -13.27 22.95 1.95
C LYS A 125 -12.72 21.55 2.11
N LEU A 126 -11.71 21.17 1.32
CA LEU A 126 -11.02 19.89 1.45
C LEU A 126 -9.93 19.98 2.53
N VAL A 127 -9.84 18.96 3.37
CA VAL A 127 -8.74 18.76 4.33
C VAL A 127 -8.18 17.36 4.14
N LEU A 128 -6.87 17.26 3.95
CA LEU A 128 -6.15 15.99 3.86
C LEU A 128 -5.42 15.76 5.17
N VAL A 129 -5.76 14.67 5.88
CA VAL A 129 -5.06 14.21 7.07
C VAL A 129 -4.28 12.97 6.70
N GLN A 130 -2.96 13.06 6.69
CA GLN A 130 -2.07 11.94 6.44
C GLN A 130 -1.44 11.49 7.76
N VAL A 131 -1.69 10.24 8.13
CA VAL A 131 -1.09 9.58 9.30
C VAL A 131 -0.04 8.61 8.77
N PRO A 132 1.24 9.01 8.72
CA PRO A 132 2.30 8.12 8.28
C PRO A 132 2.58 7.08 9.37
N ASN A 133 2.61 5.81 8.98
CA ASN A 133 3.15 4.76 9.83
C ASN A 133 4.63 4.59 9.48
N PRO A 134 5.56 4.72 10.44
CA PRO A 134 6.99 4.58 10.15
C PRO A 134 7.27 3.18 9.56
N ALA A 135 8.04 3.15 8.47
CA ALA A 135 8.43 1.88 7.87
C ALA A 135 9.32 1.10 8.84
N ASN A 136 9.08 -0.21 8.93
CA ASN A 136 9.93 -1.11 9.69
C ASN A 136 11.15 -1.47 8.81
N GLY A 137 12.19 -0.62 8.77
CA GLY A 137 13.40 -0.88 7.99
C GLY A 137 14.38 0.30 7.87
N HIS A 138 15.56 0.05 7.31
CA HIS A 138 16.66 1.01 7.13
C HIS A 138 16.41 2.06 6.02
N GLU A 139 15.34 1.91 5.23
CA GLU A 139 15.01 2.76 4.07
C GLU A 139 14.25 4.06 4.44
N THR A 140 14.20 4.40 5.73
CA THR A 140 13.46 5.56 6.26
C THR A 140 14.08 6.92 5.94
N PHE A 141 15.33 6.98 5.48
CA PHE A 141 16.08 8.24 5.41
C PHE A 141 15.65 9.16 4.26
N GLU A 142 15.38 8.65 3.06
CA GLU A 142 15.04 9.51 1.91
C GLU A 142 13.64 10.12 2.04
N ILE A 143 12.68 9.35 2.55
CA ILE A 143 11.27 9.78 2.66
C ILE A 143 11.10 10.84 3.77
N GLN A 144 11.86 10.74 4.87
CA GLN A 144 11.82 11.76 5.93
C GLN A 144 12.27 13.13 5.39
N VAL A 145 13.36 13.17 4.62
CA VAL A 145 13.89 14.42 4.07
C VAL A 145 12.87 15.12 3.17
N GLU A 146 12.13 14.39 2.35
CA GLU A 146 11.11 14.95 1.46
C GLU A 146 9.89 15.48 2.23
N ILE A 147 9.42 14.77 3.26
CA ILE A 147 8.30 15.21 4.12
C ILE A 147 8.66 16.46 4.94
N TYR A 148 9.91 16.58 5.40
CA TYR A 148 10.36 17.76 6.16
C TYR A 148 10.77 18.95 5.26
N ALA A 149 10.89 18.73 3.95
CA ALA A 149 11.23 19.78 2.97
C ALA A 149 10.01 20.39 2.25
N ALA A 150 8.83 19.77 2.36
CA ALA A 150 7.56 20.22 1.79
C ALA A 150 6.70 20.99 2.81
#